data_AF-A0A2E0Z4T5-F1
#
_entry.id   AF-A0A2E0Z4T5-F1
#
_cell.length_a   1.000
_cell.length_b   1.000
_cell.length_c   1.000
_cell.angle_alpha   90.00
_cell.angle_beta   90.00
_cell.angle_gamma   90.00
#
_symmetry.space_group_name_H-M   'P 1'
#
loop_
_entity.id
_entity.type
_entity.pdbx_description
1 polymer ?
#
loop_
_entity_poly.entity_id
_entity_poly.type
_entity_poly.pdbx_seq_one_letter_code
_entity_poly.pdbx_strand_id
1 'polypeptide(L)'
;MKIDVASPLVILHGDEMAQIAFERILEQFVRRRLEIRLVELDLSAESRLASNGQVVKEAIAALREHGVGIKNAGVTVNRQQLDALLARHPDLVEERLDKLATKSPNGAIRKGIGGNITREDIQFRNLQVRKPDWIGRDIDVMTMDDGGIKHSYSELSRNTGVLKLLFVGSSGDPVELHRRRVNKGDPWLLATNSMAKVEAWAHAFFQRALDERRDVYLGLKDTVIPGYDGVMRETIEAIYTRDYADPLRAAGLNYHYELIDAQAARIIANPPERALWGVPDNTTGRKLYKLVRALKRHGIPDRNHHLSISRMSAGGGDQYGSFNVPAAEDGIIKVILDGDEKHARDVKKNDPILLMSNDQQAITDWVHQVFRDASTKGKEVYFGLKREYMEYDEVFSTSITDVRRALASSGTAPPSFMIMRPSSQLIKMITDPPRNALYPAQNLDGDIFSDIAAALGGSLATASSIIESKDGTMLFEAPHGTAHDLYLKYLASDGKEALFNPSALVYALANALETLAQREDNRPLAQYSAALKEALIETVAQGVITGDLQGKTTDPAAETVVDMYGFLDAIEANLQAD
;
A
#
# COMPACT_ATOMS: atom_id res chain seq x y z
N MET A 1 -0.56 39.75 -3.99
CA MET A 1 0.90 39.49 -4.10
C MET A 1 1.10 38.00 -3.88
N LYS A 2 1.97 37.35 -4.66
CA LYS A 2 2.25 35.93 -4.46
C LYS A 2 3.08 35.73 -3.19
N ILE A 3 2.98 34.56 -2.57
CA ILE A 3 3.81 34.18 -1.42
C ILE A 3 5.15 33.66 -1.95
N ASP A 4 6.26 34.25 -1.51
CA ASP A 4 7.59 33.79 -1.86
C ASP A 4 7.92 32.47 -1.13
N VAL A 5 8.43 31.48 -1.86
CA VAL A 5 8.87 30.19 -1.32
C VAL A 5 10.31 29.95 -1.76
N ALA A 6 11.22 29.72 -0.81
CA ALA A 6 12.64 29.70 -1.08
C ALA A 6 13.10 28.37 -1.69
N SER A 7 12.60 27.25 -1.18
CA SER A 7 13.00 25.92 -1.62
C SER A 7 12.16 25.45 -2.82
N PRO A 8 12.75 24.68 -3.74
CA PRO A 8 11.99 24.09 -4.84
C PRO A 8 11.00 23.04 -4.35
N LEU A 9 9.90 22.87 -5.08
CA LEU A 9 8.99 21.73 -4.93
C LEU A 9 9.16 20.78 -6.13
N VAL A 10 9.46 19.52 -5.86
CA VAL A 10 9.53 18.48 -6.91
C VAL A 10 8.11 18.04 -7.28
N ILE A 11 7.79 18.12 -8.56
CA ILE A 11 6.49 17.72 -9.10
C ILE A 11 6.69 16.48 -9.97
N LEU A 12 6.08 15.38 -9.55
CA LEU A 12 6.12 14.12 -10.29
C LEU A 12 4.77 13.92 -10.99
N HIS A 13 4.73 14.24 -12.28
CA HIS A 13 3.54 14.11 -13.13
C HIS A 13 3.27 12.63 -13.39
N GLY A 14 2.02 12.32 -13.72
CA GLY A 14 1.54 10.97 -13.97
C GLY A 14 0.63 10.92 -15.19
N ASP A 15 -0.46 10.17 -15.11
CA ASP A 15 -1.26 9.81 -16.27
C ASP A 15 -2.77 10.10 -16.08
N GLU A 16 -3.49 10.16 -17.21
CA GLU A 16 -4.97 10.12 -17.31
C GLU A 16 -5.71 11.21 -16.51
N MET A 17 -6.88 10.89 -15.95
CA MET A 17 -7.77 11.88 -15.32
C MET A 17 -7.11 12.51 -14.08
N ALA A 18 -6.32 11.73 -13.35
CA ALA A 18 -5.55 12.26 -12.23
C ALA A 18 -4.56 13.34 -12.69
N GLN A 19 -3.97 13.23 -13.90
CA GLN A 19 -3.08 14.25 -14.46
C GLN A 19 -3.80 15.54 -14.84
N ILE A 20 -4.99 15.43 -15.44
CA ILE A 20 -5.85 16.59 -15.73
C ILE A 20 -6.17 17.36 -14.44
N ALA A 21 -6.55 16.64 -13.38
CA ALA A 21 -6.82 17.23 -12.06
C ALA A 21 -5.57 17.90 -11.47
N PHE A 22 -4.44 17.21 -11.54
CA PHE A 22 -3.19 17.67 -10.94
C PHE A 22 -2.69 18.98 -11.58
N GLU A 23 -2.71 19.09 -12.92
CA GLU A 23 -2.35 20.34 -13.59
C GLU A 23 -3.26 21.51 -13.20
N ARG A 24 -4.57 21.24 -13.09
CA ARG A 24 -5.53 22.27 -12.67
C ARG A 24 -5.26 22.73 -11.24
N ILE A 25 -4.96 21.81 -10.32
CA ILE A 25 -4.59 22.11 -8.94
C ILE A 25 -3.31 22.95 -8.89
N LEU A 26 -2.26 22.58 -9.63
CA LEU A 26 -1.00 23.33 -9.68
C LEU A 26 -1.22 24.75 -10.23
N GLU A 27 -2.02 24.90 -11.28
CA GLU A 27 -2.36 26.21 -11.83
C GLU A 27 -3.10 27.08 -10.80
N GLN A 28 -4.18 26.56 -10.20
CA GLN A 28 -5.02 27.33 -9.27
C GLN A 28 -4.34 27.64 -7.93
N PHE A 29 -3.74 26.63 -7.29
CA PHE A 29 -3.29 26.71 -5.90
C PHE A 29 -1.77 26.85 -5.75
N VAL A 30 -1.00 26.78 -6.83
CA VAL A 30 0.46 26.99 -6.80
C VAL A 30 0.83 28.18 -7.66
N ARG A 31 0.73 28.08 -8.99
CA ARG A 31 1.27 29.08 -9.94
C ARG A 31 0.64 30.46 -9.78
N ARG A 32 -0.66 30.53 -9.43
CA ARG A 32 -1.36 31.81 -9.18
C ARG A 32 -1.08 32.42 -7.81
N ARG A 33 -0.73 31.61 -6.81
CA ARG A 33 -0.66 32.03 -5.39
C ARG A 33 0.77 32.15 -4.87
N LEU A 34 1.71 31.39 -5.43
CA LEU A 34 3.06 31.23 -4.92
C LEU A 34 4.09 31.62 -5.99
N GLU A 35 5.16 32.29 -5.54
CA GLU A 35 6.40 32.44 -6.30
C GLU A 35 7.34 31.34 -5.83
N ILE A 36 7.30 30.20 -6.52
CA ILE A 36 8.00 28.96 -6.15
C ILE A 36 8.64 28.33 -7.38
N ARG A 37 9.84 27.77 -7.21
CA ARG A 37 10.49 26.97 -8.26
C ARG A 37 9.90 25.56 -8.27
N LEU A 38 9.35 25.14 -9.41
CA LEU A 38 8.90 23.76 -9.62
C LEU A 38 9.97 22.97 -10.37
N VAL A 39 10.28 21.77 -9.88
CA VAL A 39 11.15 20.80 -10.55
C VAL A 39 10.27 19.68 -11.07
N GLU A 40 9.88 19.81 -12.34
CA GLU A 40 8.84 19.00 -12.98
C GLU A 40 9.45 17.80 -13.71
N LEU A 41 8.96 16.60 -13.41
CA LEU A 41 9.38 15.34 -14.03
C LEU A 41 8.18 14.52 -14.46
N ASP A 42 8.17 14.09 -15.71
CA ASP A 42 7.07 13.30 -16.29
C ASP A 42 7.27 11.80 -16.05
N LEU A 43 6.49 11.22 -15.14
CA LEU A 43 6.48 9.77 -14.89
C LEU A 43 5.35 9.03 -15.64
N SER A 44 4.77 9.65 -16.66
CA SER A 44 3.82 8.99 -17.55
C SER A 44 4.37 7.66 -18.07
N ALA A 45 3.46 6.74 -18.40
CA ALA A 45 3.86 5.46 -19.00
C ALA A 45 4.70 5.66 -20.28
N GLU A 46 4.34 6.64 -21.08
CA GLU A 46 5.04 7.00 -22.32
C GLU A 46 6.45 7.53 -22.04
N SER A 47 6.60 8.48 -21.11
CA SER A 47 7.92 9.03 -20.73
C SER A 47 8.84 7.96 -20.15
N ARG A 48 8.32 7.06 -19.30
CA ARG A 48 9.10 5.95 -18.75
C ARG A 48 9.59 4.99 -19.83
N LEU A 49 8.75 4.67 -20.81
CA LEU A 49 9.14 3.83 -21.94
C LEU A 49 10.19 4.51 -22.82
N ALA A 50 9.94 5.76 -23.22
CA ALA A 50 10.83 6.52 -24.08
C ALA A 50 12.21 6.76 -23.45
N SER A 51 12.27 6.99 -22.14
CA SER A 51 13.52 7.18 -21.40
C SER A 51 14.16 5.87 -20.90
N ASN A 52 13.58 4.71 -21.21
CA ASN A 52 13.98 3.41 -20.69
C ASN A 52 14.13 3.41 -19.14
N GLY A 53 13.21 4.06 -18.44
CA GLY A 53 13.18 4.20 -16.99
C GLY A 53 14.16 5.21 -16.39
N GLN A 54 14.90 5.97 -17.21
CA GLN A 54 15.86 6.97 -16.73
C GLN A 54 15.15 8.10 -15.94
N VAL A 55 13.96 8.52 -16.36
CA VAL A 55 13.17 9.55 -15.66
C VAL A 55 12.82 9.17 -14.21
N VAL A 56 12.71 7.87 -13.91
CA VAL A 56 12.47 7.39 -12.53
C VAL A 56 13.71 7.62 -11.65
N LYS A 57 14.91 7.44 -12.21
CA LYS A 57 16.17 7.68 -11.50
C LYS A 57 16.38 9.18 -11.26
N GLU A 58 16.03 10.00 -12.24
CA GLU A 58 16.05 11.46 -12.15
C GLU A 58 15.06 11.95 -11.07
N ALA A 59 13.87 11.36 -10.99
CA ALA A 59 12.91 11.67 -9.93
C ALA A 59 13.45 11.35 -8.53
N ILE A 60 14.11 10.20 -8.37
CA ILE A 60 14.76 9.85 -7.09
C ILE A 60 15.88 10.85 -6.75
N ALA A 61 16.68 11.25 -7.73
CA ALA A 61 17.76 12.22 -7.54
C ALA A 61 17.21 13.59 -7.15
N ALA A 62 16.20 14.10 -7.87
CA ALA A 62 15.57 15.38 -7.60
C ALA A 62 14.91 15.42 -6.21
N LEU A 63 14.23 14.33 -5.81
CA LEU A 63 13.65 14.22 -4.47
C LEU A 63 14.73 14.27 -3.38
N ARG A 64 15.85 13.56 -3.55
CA ARG A 64 16.97 13.59 -2.60
C ARG A 64 17.66 14.95 -2.55
N GLU A 65 17.75 15.64 -3.69
CA GLU A 65 18.39 16.95 -3.78
C GLU A 65 17.54 18.06 -3.14
N HIS A 66 16.23 18.07 -3.43
CA HIS A 66 15.34 19.16 -3.03
C HIS A 66 14.50 18.85 -1.78
N GLY A 67 14.45 17.59 -1.37
CA GLY A 67 13.93 17.15 -0.07
C GLY A 67 12.41 17.12 0.08
N VAL A 68 11.63 17.85 -0.74
CA VAL A 68 10.16 17.81 -0.72
C VAL A 68 9.60 17.66 -2.13
N GLY A 69 8.71 16.68 -2.31
CA GLY A 69 7.98 16.51 -3.56
C GLY A 69 6.53 16.12 -3.37
N ILE A 70 5.75 16.33 -4.42
CA ILE A 70 4.40 15.81 -4.58
C ILE A 70 4.34 14.96 -5.84
N LYS A 71 3.60 13.86 -5.75
CA LYS A 71 3.45 12.90 -6.83
C LYS A 71 2.00 12.60 -7.15
N ASN A 72 1.73 12.55 -8.45
CA ASN A 72 0.47 12.09 -9.00
C ASN A 72 0.43 10.56 -9.24
N ALA A 73 -0.76 10.02 -9.49
CA ALA A 73 -0.95 8.64 -9.89
C ALA A 73 -0.42 8.39 -11.31
N GLY A 74 0.26 7.26 -11.52
CA GLY A 74 0.77 6.85 -12.82
C GLY A 74 0.26 5.46 -13.21
N VAL A 75 0.11 5.20 -14.50
CA VAL A 75 -0.42 3.94 -15.03
C VAL A 75 0.56 2.81 -14.78
N THR A 76 0.07 1.70 -14.26
CA THR A 76 0.78 0.42 -14.34
C THR A 76 0.39 -0.23 -15.65
N VAL A 77 1.32 -0.28 -16.60
CA VAL A 77 1.05 -0.69 -17.97
C VAL A 77 0.70 -2.18 -17.99
N ASN A 78 -0.54 -2.51 -18.36
CA ASN A 78 -0.92 -3.90 -18.60
C ASN A 78 -0.40 -4.39 -19.98
N ARG A 79 -0.52 -5.68 -20.30
CA ARG A 79 0.02 -6.24 -21.55
C ARG A 79 -0.55 -5.54 -22.79
N GLN A 80 -1.86 -5.30 -22.83
CA GLN A 80 -2.50 -4.64 -23.97
C GLN A 80 -2.02 -3.19 -24.14
N GLN A 81 -1.88 -2.45 -23.04
CA GLN A 81 -1.36 -1.08 -23.05
C GLN A 81 0.11 -1.06 -23.46
N LEU A 82 0.90 -2.04 -23.03
CA LEU A 82 2.30 -2.15 -23.41
C LEU A 82 2.43 -2.42 -24.91
N ASP A 83 1.68 -3.38 -25.44
CA ASP A 83 1.66 -3.68 -26.87
C ASP A 83 1.23 -2.45 -27.70
N ALA A 84 0.23 -1.70 -27.22
CA ALA A 84 -0.21 -0.46 -27.86
C ALA A 84 0.86 0.65 -27.82
N LEU A 85 1.60 0.78 -26.72
CA LEU A 85 2.70 1.76 -26.59
C LEU A 85 3.89 1.35 -27.47
N LEU A 86 4.28 0.08 -27.48
CA LEU A 86 5.34 -0.43 -28.34
C LEU A 86 4.98 -0.25 -29.83
N ALA A 87 3.72 -0.44 -30.21
CA ALA A 87 3.27 -0.19 -31.58
C ALA A 87 3.39 1.29 -32.00
N ARG A 88 3.30 2.23 -31.05
CA ARG A 88 3.51 3.68 -31.30
C ARG A 88 4.99 4.06 -31.33
N HIS A 89 5.87 3.25 -30.75
CA HIS A 89 7.31 3.46 -30.68
C HIS A 89 8.07 2.27 -31.28
N PRO A 90 8.08 2.11 -32.62
CA PRO A 90 8.64 0.93 -33.30
C PRO A 90 10.15 0.74 -33.08
N ASP A 91 10.87 1.78 -32.63
CA ASP A 91 12.28 1.73 -32.29
C ASP A 91 12.56 1.07 -30.92
N LEU A 92 11.52 0.89 -30.10
CA LEU A 92 11.63 0.25 -28.79
C LEU A 92 11.48 -1.27 -28.93
N VAL A 93 12.45 -2.00 -28.39
CA VAL A 93 12.47 -3.46 -28.36
C VAL A 93 12.24 -3.90 -26.91
N GLU A 94 11.16 -4.63 -26.66
CA GLU A 94 10.70 -4.99 -25.31
C GLU A 94 11.78 -5.69 -24.49
N GLU A 95 12.53 -6.62 -25.09
CA GLU A 95 13.57 -7.40 -24.42
C GLU A 95 14.76 -6.54 -23.94
N ARG A 96 14.88 -5.32 -24.47
CA ARG A 96 15.93 -4.36 -24.10
C ARG A 96 15.46 -3.32 -23.09
N LEU A 97 14.17 -3.32 -22.73
CA LEU A 97 13.62 -2.36 -21.78
C LEU A 97 14.00 -2.74 -20.34
N ASP A 98 14.42 -1.73 -19.58
CA ASP A 98 14.56 -1.84 -18.14
C ASP A 98 13.18 -2.06 -17.51
N LYS A 99 13.14 -2.80 -16.40
CA LYS A 99 11.91 -3.01 -15.63
C LYS A 99 11.33 -1.68 -15.13
N LEU A 100 12.14 -0.64 -14.93
CA LEU A 100 11.69 0.71 -14.57
C LEU A 100 10.90 1.40 -15.69
N ALA A 101 11.06 0.97 -16.95
CA ALA A 101 10.31 1.50 -18.08
C ALA A 101 8.88 0.95 -18.12
N THR A 102 8.69 -0.32 -17.73
CA THR A 102 7.43 -1.05 -17.91
C THR A 102 6.62 -1.20 -16.62
N LYS A 103 7.27 -1.22 -15.46
CA LYS A 103 6.59 -1.37 -14.14
C LYS A 103 6.23 -0.02 -13.52
N SER A 104 5.29 -0.06 -12.57
CA SER A 104 4.93 1.11 -11.75
C SER A 104 6.16 1.74 -11.09
N PRO A 105 6.33 3.07 -11.14
CA PRO A 105 7.50 3.75 -10.56
C PRO A 105 7.39 3.85 -9.03
N ASN A 106 6.22 3.61 -8.43
CA ASN A 106 5.96 3.81 -7.00
C ASN A 106 6.95 3.04 -6.11
N GLY A 107 7.11 1.74 -6.37
CA GLY A 107 8.01 0.89 -5.60
C GLY A 107 9.48 1.32 -5.74
N ALA A 108 9.89 1.72 -6.96
CA ALA A 108 11.24 2.19 -7.24
C ALA A 108 11.55 3.52 -6.54
N ILE A 109 10.62 4.49 -6.58
CA ILE A 109 10.79 5.79 -5.94
C ILE A 109 10.85 5.64 -4.42
N ARG A 110 9.90 4.92 -3.82
CA ARG A 110 9.85 4.67 -2.37
C ARG A 110 11.14 4.00 -1.86
N LYS A 111 11.60 2.97 -2.58
CA LYS A 111 12.89 2.31 -2.30
C LYS A 111 14.07 3.24 -2.54
N GLY A 112 14.01 4.05 -3.59
CA GLY A 112 15.03 5.00 -3.99
C GLY A 112 15.25 6.08 -2.94
N ILE A 113 14.20 6.69 -2.41
CA ILE A 113 14.33 7.66 -1.32
C ILE A 113 14.52 6.98 0.04
N GLY A 114 14.14 5.70 0.18
CA GLY A 114 14.30 4.94 1.42
C GLY A 114 13.31 5.34 2.51
N GLY A 115 12.07 5.69 2.12
CA GLY A 115 11.07 6.22 3.03
C GLY A 115 10.01 5.22 3.46
N ASN A 116 9.48 5.41 4.67
CA ASN A 116 8.33 4.68 5.20
C ASN A 116 7.04 5.41 4.88
N ILE A 117 5.93 4.69 4.82
CA ILE A 117 4.66 5.25 4.33
C ILE A 117 3.70 5.41 5.50
N THR A 118 3.20 6.62 5.71
CA THR A 118 2.12 6.90 6.66
C THR A 118 0.87 7.29 5.90
N ARG A 119 -0.23 6.59 6.18
CA ARG A 119 -1.58 6.90 5.66
C ARG A 119 -2.49 7.34 6.79
N GLU A 120 -3.16 8.47 6.60
CA GLU A 120 -4.11 9.04 7.57
C GLU A 120 -5.35 9.57 6.84
N ASP A 121 -6.53 9.44 7.44
CA ASP A 121 -7.77 9.99 6.87
C ASP A 121 -7.77 11.52 6.90
N ILE A 122 -8.38 12.15 5.90
CA ILE A 122 -8.73 13.57 5.87
C ILE A 122 -9.95 13.78 6.78
N GLN A 123 -9.89 14.80 7.63
CA GLN A 123 -10.87 15.04 8.68
C GLN A 123 -12.08 15.85 8.19
N PHE A 124 -12.85 15.30 7.25
CA PHE A 124 -14.11 15.91 6.84
C PHE A 124 -15.13 15.95 7.98
N ARG A 125 -15.80 17.09 8.17
CA ARG A 125 -16.69 17.34 9.33
C ARG A 125 -18.03 16.63 9.27
N ASN A 126 -18.56 16.45 8.07
CA ASN A 126 -19.92 15.99 7.84
C ASN A 126 -20.00 14.70 7.01
N LEU A 127 -18.88 14.01 6.74
CA LEU A 127 -18.95 12.71 6.06
C LEU A 127 -19.34 11.60 7.06
N GLN A 128 -20.42 10.89 6.76
CA GLN A 128 -20.82 9.69 7.47
C GLN A 128 -20.15 8.45 6.85
N VAL A 129 -19.41 7.74 7.69
CA VAL A 129 -18.95 6.38 7.37
C VAL A 129 -20.17 5.45 7.35
N ARG A 130 -20.58 5.02 6.16
CA ARG A 130 -21.62 4.00 6.03
C ARG A 130 -21.08 2.67 6.55
N LYS A 131 -21.58 2.26 7.72
CA LYS A 131 -21.23 0.98 8.34
C LYS A 131 -21.99 -0.14 7.61
N PRO A 132 -21.31 -1.04 6.88
CA PRO A 132 -21.98 -2.21 6.37
C PRO A 132 -22.46 -3.08 7.55
N ASP A 133 -23.71 -3.54 7.49
CA ASP A 133 -24.21 -4.49 8.47
C ASP A 133 -23.44 -5.80 8.31
N TRP A 134 -22.72 -6.23 9.34
CA TRP A 134 -21.88 -7.42 9.32
C TRP A 134 -22.42 -8.56 10.18
N ILE A 135 -23.33 -8.26 11.10
CA ILE A 135 -23.76 -9.21 12.12
C ILE A 135 -24.53 -10.35 11.45
N GLY A 136 -24.12 -11.59 11.71
CA GLY A 136 -24.79 -12.77 11.16
C GLY A 136 -24.54 -13.07 9.68
N ARG A 137 -23.71 -12.30 8.96
CA ARG A 137 -23.42 -12.57 7.54
C ARG A 137 -22.85 -13.96 7.29
N ASP A 138 -23.23 -14.56 6.17
CA ASP A 138 -22.76 -15.90 5.78
C ASP A 138 -21.46 -15.85 4.96
N ILE A 139 -20.48 -15.13 5.51
CA ILE A 139 -19.13 -15.07 4.96
C ILE A 139 -18.20 -15.94 5.81
N ASP A 140 -17.35 -16.72 5.16
CA ASP A 140 -16.26 -17.44 5.80
C ASP A 140 -14.95 -17.25 5.03
N VAL A 141 -13.82 -17.37 5.73
CA VAL A 141 -12.49 -17.25 5.14
C VAL A 141 -11.81 -18.62 5.19
N MET A 142 -11.39 -19.11 4.02
CA MET A 142 -10.62 -20.34 3.87
C MET A 142 -9.17 -20.01 3.56
N THR A 143 -8.25 -20.67 4.26
CA THR A 143 -6.81 -20.46 4.13
C THR A 143 -6.09 -21.79 4.30
N MET A 144 -4.84 -21.90 3.87
CA MET A 144 -4.05 -23.13 4.08
C MET A 144 -3.71 -23.30 5.56
N ASP A 145 -3.62 -24.55 6.03
CA ASP A 145 -3.27 -24.84 7.43
C ASP A 145 -1.77 -24.72 7.70
N ASP A 146 -0.95 -25.03 6.68
CA ASP A 146 0.50 -25.00 6.73
C ASP A 146 1.15 -24.19 5.60
N GLY A 147 2.48 -24.19 5.54
CA GLY A 147 3.24 -23.39 4.60
C GLY A 147 3.36 -21.91 4.99
N GLY A 148 3.64 -21.04 4.02
CA GLY A 148 3.73 -19.59 4.17
C GLY A 148 4.83 -19.13 5.13
N ILE A 149 4.70 -17.88 5.56
CA ILE A 149 5.60 -17.25 6.54
C ILE A 149 5.45 -17.89 7.93
N LYS A 150 4.30 -18.47 8.27
CA LYS A 150 4.10 -19.09 9.59
C LYS A 150 5.02 -20.29 9.84
N HIS A 151 5.37 -21.05 8.80
CA HIS A 151 6.23 -22.24 8.89
C HIS A 151 7.55 -22.05 8.13
N SER A 152 7.95 -20.80 7.95
CA SER A 152 9.25 -20.44 7.44
C SER A 152 10.35 -20.72 8.46
N TYR A 153 11.58 -20.78 7.98
CA TYR A 153 12.75 -20.68 8.84
C TYR A 153 13.21 -19.22 8.92
N SER A 154 13.54 -18.72 10.11
CA SER A 154 14.06 -17.35 10.29
C SER A 154 15.12 -17.32 11.38
N GLU A 155 16.13 -16.47 11.20
CA GLU A 155 17.15 -16.19 12.23
C GLU A 155 17.56 -14.72 12.18
N LEU A 156 18.27 -14.30 13.23
CA LEU A 156 19.07 -13.07 13.22
C LEU A 156 20.49 -13.34 12.75
N SER A 157 20.99 -12.50 11.84
CA SER A 157 22.38 -12.57 11.39
C SER A 157 23.34 -12.31 12.56
N ARG A 158 24.13 -13.32 12.94
CA ARG A 158 25.10 -13.19 14.05
C ARG A 158 26.33 -12.37 13.69
N ASN A 159 26.66 -12.31 12.39
CA ASN A 159 27.80 -11.61 11.82
C ASN A 159 27.35 -10.79 10.60
N THR A 160 28.11 -9.74 10.27
CA THR A 160 27.96 -9.01 9.01
C THR A 160 28.61 -9.81 7.89
N GLY A 161 27.86 -10.05 6.82
CA GLY A 161 28.23 -11.07 5.83
C GLY A 161 27.42 -11.04 4.54
N VAL A 162 27.57 -12.10 3.75
CA VAL A 162 26.78 -12.36 2.54
C VAL A 162 25.87 -13.56 2.75
N LEU A 163 24.57 -13.29 2.77
CA LEU A 163 23.51 -14.29 2.76
C LEU A 163 23.29 -14.77 1.32
N LYS A 164 23.37 -16.08 1.09
CA LYS A 164 23.18 -16.70 -0.22
C LYS A 164 22.05 -17.72 -0.18
N LEU A 165 21.22 -17.72 -1.20
CA LEU A 165 20.27 -18.79 -1.49
C LEU A 165 20.86 -19.66 -2.59
N LEU A 166 21.12 -20.93 -2.27
CA LEU A 166 21.58 -21.93 -3.23
C LEU A 166 20.46 -22.92 -3.52
N PHE A 167 20.46 -23.45 -4.74
CA PHE A 167 19.62 -24.56 -5.16
C PHE A 167 20.52 -25.71 -5.62
N VAL A 168 20.24 -26.91 -5.14
CA VAL A 168 20.92 -28.14 -5.54
C VAL A 168 19.88 -29.04 -6.20
N GLY A 169 19.93 -29.11 -7.52
CA GLY A 169 19.01 -29.89 -8.34
C GLY A 169 19.56 -31.26 -8.71
N SER A 170 19.07 -31.80 -9.83
CA SER A 170 19.40 -33.15 -10.31
C SER A 170 20.87 -33.32 -10.70
N SER A 171 21.55 -32.24 -11.10
CA SER A 171 22.99 -32.25 -11.40
C SER A 171 23.88 -32.48 -10.17
N GLY A 172 23.37 -32.21 -8.96
CA GLY A 172 24.16 -32.20 -7.73
C GLY A 172 25.04 -30.96 -7.52
N ASP A 173 25.23 -30.14 -8.56
CA ASP A 173 26.02 -28.90 -8.47
C ASP A 173 25.17 -27.76 -7.88
N PRO A 174 25.62 -27.08 -6.80
CA PRO A 174 24.89 -25.94 -6.25
C PRO A 174 24.88 -24.73 -7.20
N VAL A 175 23.68 -24.24 -7.50
CA VAL A 175 23.44 -23.00 -8.25
C VAL A 175 23.04 -21.90 -7.28
N GLU A 176 23.71 -20.75 -7.35
CA GLU A 176 23.32 -19.58 -6.55
C GLU A 176 22.12 -18.87 -7.19
N LEU A 177 20.97 -18.91 -6.52
CA LEU A 177 19.76 -18.23 -6.97
C LEU A 177 19.76 -16.74 -6.60
N HIS A 178 20.28 -16.42 -5.41
CA HIS A 178 20.32 -15.05 -4.91
C HIS A 178 21.44 -14.84 -3.91
N ARG A 179 21.95 -13.61 -3.85
CA ARG A 179 22.84 -13.14 -2.77
C ARG A 179 22.44 -11.76 -2.29
N ARG A 180 22.62 -11.51 -0.99
CA ARG A 180 22.43 -10.20 -0.37
C ARG A 180 23.43 -9.98 0.75
N ARG A 181 23.89 -8.76 0.93
CA ARG A 181 24.67 -8.37 2.11
C ARG A 181 23.74 -8.16 3.30
N VAL A 182 24.10 -8.72 4.44
CA VAL A 182 23.38 -8.55 5.71
C VAL A 182 24.34 -8.06 6.78
N ASN A 183 23.85 -7.21 7.67
CA ASN A 183 24.56 -6.75 8.85
C ASN A 183 24.31 -7.70 10.03
N LYS A 184 25.21 -7.67 11.01
CA LYS A 184 24.94 -8.29 12.31
C LYS A 184 23.66 -7.69 12.90
N GLY A 185 22.72 -8.55 13.29
CA GLY A 185 21.42 -8.19 13.85
C GLY A 185 20.29 -8.09 12.83
N ASP A 186 20.60 -8.11 11.54
CA ASP A 186 19.57 -8.13 10.49
C ASP A 186 18.75 -9.43 10.56
N PRO A 187 17.41 -9.35 10.57
CA PRO A 187 16.57 -10.53 10.49
C PRO A 187 16.45 -11.01 9.03
N TRP A 188 16.48 -12.33 8.84
CA TRP A 188 16.21 -12.97 7.55
C TRP A 188 15.29 -14.17 7.69
N LEU A 189 14.59 -14.52 6.62
CA LEU A 189 13.55 -15.54 6.61
C LEU A 189 13.45 -16.23 5.25
N LEU A 190 13.35 -17.56 5.26
CA LEU A 190 13.09 -18.40 4.09
C LEU A 190 11.74 -19.10 4.22
N ALA A 191 10.80 -18.76 3.33
CA ALA A 191 9.49 -19.38 3.22
C ALA A 191 9.37 -20.19 1.92
N THR A 192 8.64 -21.30 2.00
CA THR A 192 8.21 -22.09 0.83
C THR A 192 6.76 -22.53 1.01
N ASN A 193 6.06 -22.80 -0.09
CA ASN A 193 4.81 -23.58 -0.08
C ASN A 193 4.96 -24.85 -0.92
N SER A 194 4.10 -25.82 -0.66
CA SER A 194 4.01 -27.04 -1.47
C SER A 194 2.89 -26.89 -2.50
N MET A 195 3.20 -27.00 -3.78
CA MET A 195 2.20 -26.90 -4.85
C MET A 195 1.16 -28.00 -4.79
N ALA A 196 1.55 -29.22 -4.39
CA ALA A 196 0.59 -30.30 -4.16
C ALA A 196 -0.47 -29.94 -3.10
N LYS A 197 -0.07 -29.18 -2.05
CA LYS A 197 -1.02 -28.69 -1.04
C LYS A 197 -1.85 -27.51 -1.53
N VAL A 198 -1.28 -26.64 -2.37
CA VAL A 198 -2.02 -25.54 -3.03
C VAL A 198 -3.09 -26.11 -3.94
N GLU A 199 -2.78 -27.12 -4.74
CA GLU A 199 -3.74 -27.84 -5.61
C GLU A 199 -4.85 -28.50 -4.79
N ALA A 200 -4.47 -29.25 -3.74
CA ALA A 200 -5.45 -29.89 -2.85
C ALA A 200 -6.36 -28.86 -2.16
N TRP A 201 -5.78 -27.74 -1.72
CA TRP A 201 -6.53 -26.63 -1.13
C TRP A 201 -7.48 -25.99 -2.15
N ALA A 202 -7.06 -25.77 -3.39
CA ALA A 202 -7.87 -25.18 -4.44
C ALA A 202 -9.11 -26.04 -4.76
N HIS A 203 -8.91 -27.36 -4.93
CA HIS A 203 -10.01 -28.30 -5.10
C HIS A 203 -10.98 -28.27 -3.92
N ALA A 204 -10.45 -28.31 -2.68
CA ALA A 204 -11.29 -28.25 -1.49
C ALA A 204 -12.05 -26.91 -1.37
N PHE A 205 -11.42 -25.79 -1.75
CA PHE A 205 -12.00 -24.45 -1.73
C PHE A 205 -13.18 -24.32 -2.70
N PHE A 206 -12.98 -24.69 -3.98
CA PHE A 206 -14.06 -24.60 -4.97
C PHE A 206 -15.16 -25.64 -4.72
N GLN A 207 -14.80 -26.86 -4.31
CA GLN A 207 -15.80 -27.88 -3.95
C GLN A 207 -16.66 -27.42 -2.77
N ARG A 208 -16.04 -26.86 -1.73
CA ARG A 208 -16.77 -26.31 -0.59
C ARG A 208 -17.70 -25.17 -1.01
N ALA A 209 -17.26 -24.29 -1.93
CA ALA A 209 -18.12 -23.23 -2.43
C ALA A 209 -19.36 -23.76 -3.16
N LEU A 210 -19.22 -24.85 -3.94
CA LEU A 210 -20.35 -25.52 -4.60
C LEU A 210 -21.28 -26.18 -3.58
N ASP A 211 -20.72 -26.97 -2.66
CA ASP A 211 -21.47 -27.72 -1.65
C ASP A 211 -22.25 -26.76 -0.73
N GLU A 212 -21.60 -25.68 -0.31
CA GLU A 212 -22.19 -24.64 0.53
C GLU A 212 -22.92 -23.57 -0.29
N ARG A 213 -22.99 -23.65 -1.62
CA ARG A 213 -23.61 -22.64 -2.49
C ARG A 213 -23.19 -21.20 -2.14
N ARG A 214 -21.90 -20.91 -2.16
CA ARG A 214 -21.35 -19.59 -1.84
C ARG A 214 -20.62 -19.00 -3.04
N ASP A 215 -20.80 -17.70 -3.26
CA ASP A 215 -19.97 -16.96 -4.21
C ASP A 215 -18.50 -17.02 -3.78
N VAL A 216 -17.61 -17.07 -4.76
CA VAL A 216 -16.19 -17.37 -4.57
C VAL A 216 -15.38 -16.10 -4.72
N TYR A 217 -14.59 -15.77 -3.71
CA TYR A 217 -13.67 -14.65 -3.72
C TYR A 217 -12.25 -15.17 -3.47
N LEU A 218 -11.32 -14.94 -4.39
CA LEU A 218 -9.91 -15.36 -4.26
C LEU A 218 -8.99 -14.14 -4.20
N GLY A 219 -8.11 -14.08 -3.20
CA GLY A 219 -7.20 -12.96 -2.99
C GLY A 219 -5.76 -13.40 -2.78
N LEU A 220 -4.85 -12.86 -3.61
CA LEU A 220 -3.40 -13.04 -3.51
C LEU A 220 -2.68 -11.71 -3.81
N LYS A 221 -1.36 -11.65 -3.60
CA LYS A 221 -0.51 -10.48 -3.93
C LYS A 221 0.49 -10.80 -5.06
N ASP A 222 0.01 -11.45 -6.10
CA ASP A 222 0.81 -11.96 -7.23
C ASP A 222 1.59 -10.90 -8.00
N THR A 223 1.08 -9.66 -8.11
CA THR A 223 1.79 -8.58 -8.82
C THR A 223 3.06 -8.11 -8.08
N VAL A 224 3.12 -8.28 -6.76
CA VAL A 224 4.24 -7.87 -5.91
C VAL A 224 5.23 -9.00 -5.68
N ILE A 225 4.73 -10.21 -5.42
CA ILE A 225 5.53 -11.42 -5.19
C ILE A 225 5.19 -12.51 -6.23
N PRO A 226 5.45 -12.27 -7.53
CA PRO A 226 5.02 -13.15 -8.62
C PRO A 226 5.62 -14.55 -8.57
N GLY A 227 6.87 -14.68 -8.10
CA GLY A 227 7.51 -15.97 -7.92
C GLY A 227 7.00 -16.76 -6.71
N TYR A 228 6.12 -16.17 -5.89
CA TYR A 228 5.50 -16.82 -4.75
C TYR A 228 3.98 -16.95 -4.91
N ASP A 229 3.26 -15.82 -4.81
CA ASP A 229 1.81 -15.81 -4.96
C ASP A 229 1.37 -15.98 -6.42
N GLY A 230 2.17 -15.54 -7.38
CA GLY A 230 1.82 -15.67 -8.81
C GLY A 230 1.72 -17.12 -9.25
N VAL A 231 2.66 -17.97 -8.85
CA VAL A 231 2.64 -19.42 -9.19
C VAL A 231 1.47 -20.13 -8.52
N MET A 232 1.15 -19.76 -7.27
CA MET A 232 -0.04 -20.27 -6.58
C MET A 232 -1.32 -19.85 -7.31
N ARG A 233 -1.43 -18.56 -7.68
CA ARG A 233 -2.58 -18.03 -8.42
C ARG A 233 -2.76 -18.74 -9.75
N GLU A 234 -1.71 -18.86 -10.56
CA GLU A 234 -1.75 -19.53 -11.86
C GLU A 234 -2.30 -20.96 -11.74
N THR A 235 -1.88 -21.68 -10.70
CA THR A 235 -2.35 -23.04 -10.44
C THR A 235 -3.82 -23.08 -10.00
N ILE A 236 -4.22 -22.19 -9.10
CA ILE A 236 -5.61 -22.09 -8.63
C ILE A 236 -6.56 -21.70 -9.77
N GLU A 237 -6.16 -20.73 -10.60
CA GLU A 237 -6.90 -20.27 -11.78
C GLU A 237 -7.02 -21.35 -12.86
N ALA A 238 -5.96 -22.14 -13.07
CA ALA A 238 -6.00 -23.27 -13.98
C ALA A 238 -7.00 -24.34 -13.52
N ILE A 239 -7.02 -24.66 -12.21
CA ILE A 239 -7.99 -25.59 -11.62
C ILE A 239 -9.42 -25.04 -11.74
N TYR A 240 -9.63 -23.75 -11.43
CA TYR A 240 -10.93 -23.11 -11.61
C TYR A 240 -11.42 -23.25 -13.05
N THR A 241 -10.60 -22.82 -14.02
CA THR A 241 -10.97 -22.80 -15.43
C THR A 241 -11.27 -24.21 -15.96
N ARG A 242 -10.46 -25.19 -15.57
CA ARG A 242 -10.58 -26.56 -16.06
C ARG A 242 -11.75 -27.31 -15.42
N ASP A 243 -11.92 -27.18 -14.10
CA ASP A 243 -12.74 -28.12 -13.32
C ASP A 243 -13.98 -27.47 -12.68
N TYR A 244 -13.99 -26.17 -12.40
CA TYR A 244 -15.01 -25.53 -11.56
C TYR A 244 -15.77 -24.36 -12.22
N ALA A 245 -15.28 -23.80 -13.31
CA ALA A 245 -15.93 -22.67 -13.99
C ALA A 245 -17.34 -23.03 -14.48
N ASP A 246 -17.51 -24.17 -15.13
CA ASP A 246 -18.83 -24.62 -15.62
C ASP A 246 -19.75 -25.08 -14.47
N PRO A 247 -19.30 -25.88 -13.47
CA PRO A 247 -20.11 -26.19 -12.29
C PRO A 247 -20.58 -24.97 -11.50
N LEU A 248 -19.71 -23.98 -11.26
CA LEU A 248 -20.08 -22.76 -10.55
C LEU A 248 -21.10 -21.94 -11.35
N ARG A 249 -20.89 -21.80 -12.66
CA ARG A 249 -21.86 -21.13 -13.55
C ARG A 249 -23.21 -21.85 -13.57
N ALA A 250 -23.22 -23.18 -13.63
CA ALA A 250 -24.44 -23.98 -13.58
C ALA A 250 -25.18 -23.87 -12.24
N ALA A 251 -24.44 -23.66 -11.14
CA ALA A 251 -24.99 -23.38 -9.82
C ALA A 251 -25.42 -21.92 -9.62
N GLY A 252 -25.17 -21.03 -10.60
CA GLY A 252 -25.46 -19.59 -10.50
C GLY A 252 -24.53 -18.83 -9.55
N LEU A 253 -23.33 -19.35 -9.29
CA LEU A 253 -22.35 -18.78 -8.38
C LEU A 253 -21.29 -17.99 -9.15
N ASN A 254 -20.85 -16.87 -8.58
CA ASN A 254 -19.86 -15.99 -9.18
C ASN A 254 -18.46 -16.27 -8.64
N TYR A 255 -17.45 -16.05 -9.48
CA TYR A 255 -16.04 -16.10 -9.12
C TYR A 255 -15.39 -14.72 -9.28
N HIS A 256 -14.74 -14.25 -8.23
CA HIS A 256 -14.10 -12.94 -8.17
C HIS A 256 -12.64 -13.05 -7.72
N TYR A 257 -11.71 -12.86 -8.64
CA TYR A 257 -10.29 -12.69 -8.34
C TYR A 257 -9.93 -11.21 -8.23
N GLU A 258 -9.21 -10.83 -7.16
CA GLU A 258 -8.60 -9.51 -6.97
C GLU A 258 -7.31 -9.61 -6.17
N LEU A 259 -6.49 -8.55 -6.19
CA LEU A 259 -5.40 -8.43 -5.24
C LEU A 259 -5.93 -8.38 -3.80
N ILE A 260 -5.22 -9.02 -2.88
CA ILE A 260 -5.72 -9.26 -1.50
C ILE A 260 -6.06 -7.99 -0.72
N ASP A 261 -5.33 -6.89 -0.93
CA ASP A 261 -5.60 -5.56 -0.37
C ASP A 261 -6.91 -4.98 -0.89
N ALA A 262 -7.09 -4.93 -2.22
CA ALA A 262 -8.31 -4.45 -2.85
C ALA A 262 -9.52 -5.32 -2.48
N GLN A 263 -9.33 -6.64 -2.46
CA GLN A 263 -10.37 -7.58 -2.10
C GLN A 263 -10.78 -7.44 -0.64
N ALA A 264 -9.81 -7.28 0.27
CA ALA A 264 -10.10 -7.06 1.68
C ALA A 264 -10.83 -5.73 1.89
N ALA A 265 -10.40 -4.66 1.25
CA ALA A 265 -11.10 -3.37 1.28
C ALA A 265 -12.56 -3.52 0.79
N ARG A 266 -12.76 -4.18 -0.35
CA ARG A 266 -14.10 -4.41 -0.93
C ARG A 266 -14.98 -5.26 -0.02
N ILE A 267 -14.51 -6.43 0.42
CA ILE A 267 -15.33 -7.33 1.22
C ILE A 267 -15.69 -6.67 2.55
N ILE A 268 -14.74 -5.97 3.19
CA ILE A 268 -14.96 -5.33 4.49
C ILE A 268 -15.92 -4.13 4.40
N ALA A 269 -15.79 -3.27 3.38
CA ALA A 269 -16.63 -2.09 3.22
C ALA A 269 -17.97 -2.37 2.52
N ASN A 270 -18.00 -3.33 1.59
CA ASN A 270 -19.18 -3.71 0.81
C ASN A 270 -19.35 -5.25 0.79
N PRO A 271 -19.62 -5.87 1.95
CA PRO A 271 -19.72 -7.32 2.04
C PRO A 271 -20.88 -7.87 1.20
N PRO A 272 -20.70 -9.03 0.53
CA PRO A 272 -21.81 -9.81 0.00
C PRO A 272 -22.63 -10.43 1.15
N GLU A 273 -23.84 -10.92 0.87
CA GLU A 273 -24.63 -11.61 1.91
C GLU A 273 -24.02 -12.96 2.28
N ARG A 274 -23.53 -13.69 1.26
CA ARG A 274 -23.00 -15.04 1.36
C ARG A 274 -21.78 -15.21 0.48
N ALA A 275 -20.64 -15.62 1.05
CA ALA A 275 -19.40 -15.81 0.28
C ALA A 275 -18.41 -16.75 0.97
N LEU A 276 -17.60 -17.44 0.16
CA LEU A 276 -16.39 -18.12 0.61
C LEU A 276 -15.18 -17.36 0.10
N TRP A 277 -14.40 -16.83 1.04
CA TRP A 277 -13.22 -16.01 0.74
C TRP A 277 -11.93 -16.82 0.91
N GLY A 278 -11.29 -17.16 -0.20
CA GLY A 278 -10.04 -17.90 -0.26
C GLY A 278 -8.82 -16.99 -0.18
N VAL A 279 -7.95 -17.24 0.80
CA VAL A 279 -6.65 -16.57 0.97
C VAL A 279 -5.62 -17.66 1.28
N PRO A 280 -4.92 -18.21 0.28
CA PRO A 280 -4.08 -19.38 0.47
C PRO A 280 -2.90 -19.13 1.42
N ASP A 281 -2.30 -17.94 1.41
CA ASP A 281 -1.29 -17.57 2.40
C ASP A 281 -1.88 -17.59 3.82
N ASN A 282 -1.38 -18.52 4.64
CA ASN A 282 -1.92 -18.77 5.97
C ASN A 282 -1.69 -17.63 6.96
N THR A 283 -0.71 -16.76 6.72
CA THR A 283 -0.36 -15.68 7.63
C THR A 283 -1.35 -14.53 7.45
N THR A 284 -1.64 -14.18 6.21
CA THR A 284 -2.64 -13.19 5.81
C THR A 284 -4.05 -13.72 6.04
N GLY A 285 -4.35 -14.92 5.56
CA GLY A 285 -5.67 -15.54 5.66
C GLY A 285 -6.13 -15.73 7.10
N ARG A 286 -5.23 -16.07 8.04
CA ARG A 286 -5.59 -16.21 9.46
C ARG A 286 -5.96 -14.89 10.12
N LYS A 287 -5.39 -13.75 9.69
CA LYS A 287 -5.75 -12.42 10.20
C LYS A 287 -7.15 -12.04 9.72
N LEU A 288 -7.42 -12.23 8.43
CA LEU A 288 -8.73 -11.96 7.81
C LEU A 288 -9.82 -12.88 8.36
N TYR A 289 -9.54 -14.18 8.54
CA TYR A 289 -10.44 -15.13 9.19
C TYR A 289 -10.90 -14.66 10.57
N LYS A 290 -9.95 -14.21 11.40
CA LYS A 290 -10.25 -13.72 12.75
C LYS A 290 -11.02 -12.39 12.70
N LEU A 291 -10.70 -11.50 11.77
CA LEU A 291 -11.45 -10.26 11.56
C LEU A 291 -12.90 -10.56 11.16
N VAL A 292 -13.13 -11.39 10.15
CA VAL A 292 -14.48 -11.76 9.69
C VAL A 292 -15.29 -12.38 10.84
N ARG A 293 -14.68 -13.22 11.68
CA ARG A 293 -15.37 -13.75 12.88
C ARG A 293 -15.73 -12.68 13.91
N ALA A 294 -14.87 -11.68 14.10
CA ALA A 294 -15.16 -10.55 14.99
C ALA A 294 -16.30 -9.70 14.42
N LEU A 295 -16.25 -9.38 13.13
CA LEU A 295 -17.27 -8.60 12.42
C LEU A 295 -18.65 -9.26 12.47
N LYS A 296 -18.72 -10.58 12.22
CA LYS A 296 -19.97 -11.35 12.30
C LYS A 296 -20.62 -11.31 13.68
N ARG A 297 -19.84 -11.04 14.73
CA ARG A 297 -20.30 -11.01 16.12
C ARG A 297 -20.58 -9.59 16.62
N HIS A 298 -19.73 -8.64 16.26
CA HIS A 298 -19.70 -7.31 16.86
C HIS A 298 -20.06 -6.19 15.89
N GLY A 299 -20.13 -6.49 14.58
CA GLY A 299 -20.28 -5.49 13.54
C GLY A 299 -19.06 -4.57 13.43
N ILE A 300 -19.24 -3.44 12.75
CA ILE A 300 -18.28 -2.33 12.71
C ILE A 300 -18.85 -1.22 13.61
N PRO A 301 -18.14 -0.78 14.67
CA PRO A 301 -18.62 0.29 15.53
C PRO A 301 -18.54 1.65 14.82
N ASP A 302 -19.20 2.65 15.42
CA ASP A 302 -18.94 4.04 15.05
C ASP A 302 -17.50 4.42 15.40
N ARG A 303 -16.89 5.18 14.49
CA ARG A 303 -15.52 5.64 14.65
C ARG A 303 -15.53 7.16 14.78
N ASN A 304 -15.32 7.63 16.00
CA ASN A 304 -15.24 9.07 16.30
C ASN A 304 -13.87 9.70 15.97
N HIS A 305 -12.87 8.89 15.62
CA HIS A 305 -11.50 9.36 15.45
C HIS A 305 -10.78 8.65 14.31
N HIS A 306 -9.86 9.37 13.67
CA HIS A 306 -9.18 8.89 12.47
C HIS A 306 -8.21 7.76 12.77
N LEU A 307 -8.01 6.95 11.75
CA LEU A 307 -7.08 5.83 11.79
C LEU A 307 -5.82 6.23 11.05
N SER A 308 -4.67 5.97 11.67
CA SER A 308 -3.37 6.24 11.07
C SER A 308 -2.57 4.96 11.01
N ILE A 309 -2.05 4.63 9.83
CA ILE A 309 -1.23 3.44 9.63
C ILE A 309 0.15 3.89 9.18
N SER A 310 1.18 3.37 9.84
CA SER A 310 2.56 3.52 9.40
C SER A 310 3.05 2.18 8.88
N ARG A 311 3.60 2.19 7.67
CA ARG A 311 4.07 1.00 6.96
C ARG A 311 5.58 1.05 6.81
N MET A 312 6.23 -0.01 7.27
CA MET A 312 7.68 -0.15 7.10
C MET A 312 7.98 -0.52 5.63
N SER A 313 8.35 0.47 4.82
CA SER A 313 8.71 0.25 3.41
C SER A 313 10.22 0.33 3.17
N ALA A 314 10.98 0.96 4.07
CA ALA A 314 12.43 1.04 4.00
C ALA A 314 13.11 -0.27 4.46
N GLY A 315 14.42 -0.39 4.24
CA GLY A 315 15.23 -1.43 4.87
C GLY A 315 15.13 -2.85 4.32
N GLY A 316 14.29 -3.11 3.33
CA GLY A 316 14.06 -4.47 2.81
C GLY A 316 12.59 -4.72 2.49
N GLY A 317 11.68 -3.95 3.07
CA GLY A 317 10.27 -3.89 2.68
C GLY A 317 9.52 -5.22 2.84
N ASP A 318 9.99 -6.08 3.74
CA ASP A 318 9.43 -7.41 4.01
C ASP A 318 9.22 -8.24 2.72
N GLN A 319 8.00 -8.72 2.47
CA GLN A 319 7.65 -9.47 1.27
C GLN A 319 7.90 -8.65 -0.01
N TYR A 320 7.77 -7.32 0.01
CA TYR A 320 7.88 -6.47 -1.18
C TYR A 320 9.32 -6.33 -1.68
N GLY A 321 10.31 -6.46 -0.80
CA GLY A 321 11.72 -6.49 -1.20
C GLY A 321 12.36 -7.86 -1.04
N SER A 322 11.55 -8.91 -0.88
CA SER A 322 12.01 -10.30 -0.90
C SER A 322 12.48 -10.72 -2.30
N PHE A 323 13.41 -11.67 -2.34
CA PHE A 323 13.64 -12.46 -3.54
C PHE A 323 12.62 -13.58 -3.58
N ASN A 324 11.94 -13.77 -4.71
CA ASN A 324 10.97 -14.84 -4.88
C ASN A 324 11.03 -15.46 -6.28
N VAL A 325 10.94 -16.77 -6.35
CA VAL A 325 10.98 -17.57 -7.58
C VAL A 325 10.35 -18.96 -7.32
N PRO A 326 9.67 -19.58 -8.29
CA PRO A 326 9.35 -21.00 -8.18
C PRO A 326 10.59 -21.87 -8.35
N ALA A 327 10.63 -23.02 -7.68
CA ALA A 327 11.67 -24.03 -7.91
C ALA A 327 11.58 -24.56 -9.36
N ALA A 328 12.70 -24.58 -10.08
CA ALA A 328 12.73 -25.00 -11.49
C ALA A 328 12.52 -26.52 -11.68
N GLU A 329 13.00 -27.31 -10.71
CA GLU A 329 12.88 -28.76 -10.64
C GLU A 329 12.90 -29.20 -9.17
N ASP A 330 12.73 -30.50 -8.93
CA ASP A 330 12.90 -31.09 -7.60
C ASP A 330 14.35 -30.93 -7.13
N GLY A 331 14.53 -30.56 -5.86
CA GLY A 331 15.87 -30.38 -5.31
C GLY A 331 15.85 -29.87 -3.88
N ILE A 332 17.00 -29.35 -3.44
CA ILE A 332 17.21 -28.80 -2.10
C ILE A 332 17.57 -27.32 -2.22
N ILE A 333 16.85 -26.47 -1.49
CA ILE A 333 17.29 -25.09 -1.27
C ILE A 333 18.11 -24.99 0.00
N LYS A 334 19.15 -24.17 -0.03
CA LYS A 334 20.08 -23.96 1.09
C LYS A 334 20.29 -22.48 1.31
N VAL A 335 20.26 -22.06 2.57
CA VAL A 335 20.65 -20.72 2.99
C VAL A 335 22.03 -20.79 3.60
N ILE A 336 22.98 -20.10 2.97
CA ILE A 336 24.36 -20.00 3.43
C ILE A 336 24.61 -18.58 3.91
N LEU A 337 25.20 -18.41 5.09
CA LEU A 337 25.68 -17.12 5.58
C LEU A 337 27.17 -17.24 5.90
N ASP A 338 28.00 -16.52 5.14
CA ASP A 338 29.47 -16.54 5.24
C ASP A 338 30.12 -17.94 5.19
N GLY A 339 29.55 -18.84 4.39
CA GLY A 339 30.05 -20.19 4.20
C GLY A 339 29.41 -21.23 5.13
N ASP A 340 28.72 -20.80 6.17
CA ASP A 340 27.96 -21.69 7.05
C ASP A 340 26.57 -21.97 6.47
N GLU A 341 26.20 -23.24 6.31
CA GLU A 341 24.83 -23.64 6.02
C GLU A 341 23.96 -23.39 7.25
N LYS A 342 23.04 -22.43 7.15
CA LYS A 342 22.09 -22.06 8.21
C LYS A 342 20.81 -22.86 8.13
N HIS A 343 20.36 -23.15 6.90
CA HIS A 343 19.15 -23.94 6.68
C HIS A 343 19.21 -24.66 5.34
N ALA A 344 18.60 -25.85 5.29
CA ALA A 344 18.36 -26.56 4.05
C ALA A 344 16.98 -27.22 4.10
N ARG A 345 16.27 -27.26 2.97
CA ARG A 345 15.01 -28.00 2.83
C ARG A 345 14.76 -28.45 1.40
N ASP A 346 14.06 -29.58 1.28
CA ASP A 346 13.57 -30.06 -0.01
C ASP A 346 12.47 -29.14 -0.57
N VAL A 347 12.48 -29.00 -1.89
CA VAL A 347 11.43 -28.35 -2.68
C VAL A 347 11.09 -29.21 -3.88
N LYS A 348 9.83 -29.18 -4.29
CA LYS A 348 9.35 -29.78 -5.54
C LYS A 348 9.35 -28.77 -6.65
N LYS A 349 9.39 -29.25 -7.90
CA LYS A 349 9.19 -28.39 -9.06
C LYS A 349 7.95 -27.51 -8.88
N ASN A 350 8.10 -26.23 -9.19
CA ASN A 350 7.12 -25.16 -9.02
C ASN A 350 6.80 -24.75 -7.57
N ASP A 351 7.35 -25.40 -6.55
CA ASP A 351 7.19 -24.92 -5.17
C ASP A 351 7.69 -23.48 -5.07
N PRO A 352 6.84 -22.54 -4.63
CA PRO A 352 7.23 -21.15 -4.53
C PRO A 352 8.24 -20.96 -3.40
N ILE A 353 9.29 -20.17 -3.67
CA ILE A 353 10.36 -19.85 -2.72
C ILE A 353 10.37 -18.34 -2.48
N LEU A 354 10.50 -17.93 -1.22
CA LEU A 354 10.62 -16.54 -0.81
C LEU A 354 11.73 -16.38 0.23
N LEU A 355 12.76 -15.61 -0.11
CA LEU A 355 13.84 -15.21 0.81
C LEU A 355 13.71 -13.71 1.12
N MET A 356 13.48 -13.40 2.38
CA MET A 356 13.27 -12.06 2.91
C MET A 356 14.39 -11.68 3.87
N SER A 357 14.75 -10.41 3.90
CA SER A 357 15.60 -9.82 4.94
C SER A 357 15.23 -8.36 5.14
N ASN A 358 15.43 -7.85 6.35
CA ASN A 358 15.38 -6.42 6.63
C ASN A 358 16.68 -5.96 7.29
N ASP A 359 16.98 -4.67 7.16
CA ASP A 359 18.06 -4.00 7.85
C ASP A 359 17.57 -3.55 9.25
N GLN A 360 18.32 -3.93 10.29
CA GLN A 360 17.98 -3.59 11.68
C GLN A 360 17.94 -2.08 11.93
N GLN A 361 18.82 -1.32 11.28
CA GLN A 361 18.84 0.13 11.45
C GLN A 361 17.59 0.76 10.85
N ALA A 362 17.14 0.30 9.69
CA ALA A 362 15.89 0.75 9.08
C ALA A 362 14.65 0.41 9.93
N ILE A 363 14.61 -0.75 10.59
CA ILE A 363 13.56 -1.07 11.59
C ILE A 363 13.58 -0.04 12.71
N THR A 364 14.77 0.27 13.24
CA THR A 364 14.95 1.23 14.32
C THR A 364 14.54 2.65 13.90
N ASP A 365 14.92 3.08 12.69
CA ASP A 365 14.56 4.38 12.13
C ASP A 365 13.04 4.50 11.93
N TRP A 366 12.39 3.45 11.45
CA TRP A 366 10.94 3.40 11.31
C TRP A 366 10.22 3.50 12.67
N VAL A 367 10.67 2.74 13.67
CA VAL A 367 10.11 2.82 15.02
C VAL A 367 10.30 4.20 15.63
N HIS A 368 11.45 4.84 15.38
CA HIS A 368 11.69 6.22 15.80
C HIS A 368 10.72 7.20 15.15
N GLN A 369 10.49 7.08 13.84
CA GLN A 369 9.50 7.89 13.11
C GLN A 369 8.09 7.70 13.69
N VAL A 370 7.66 6.46 13.90
CA VAL A 370 6.36 6.11 14.49
C VAL A 370 6.19 6.78 15.86
N PHE A 371 7.18 6.67 16.74
CA PHE A 371 7.09 7.27 18.07
C PHE A 371 7.14 8.79 18.04
N ARG A 372 7.96 9.38 17.17
CA ARG A 372 8.00 10.83 16.93
C ARG A 372 6.62 11.34 16.50
N ASP A 373 6.05 10.75 15.46
CA ASP A 373 4.73 11.12 14.92
C ASP A 373 3.63 10.96 15.99
N ALA A 374 3.67 9.86 16.74
CA ALA A 374 2.69 9.61 17.78
C ALA A 374 2.80 10.59 18.96
N SER A 375 4.02 10.91 19.42
CA SER A 375 4.24 11.89 20.49
C SER A 375 3.81 13.29 20.04
N THR A 376 4.15 13.72 18.82
CA THR A 376 3.77 15.04 18.30
C THR A 376 2.27 15.17 18.09
N LYS A 377 1.59 14.10 17.63
CA LYS A 377 0.15 14.11 17.33
C LYS A 377 -0.73 13.60 18.48
N GLY A 378 -0.15 13.31 19.66
CA GLY A 378 -0.87 12.79 20.82
C GLY A 378 -1.59 11.46 20.56
N LYS A 379 -0.95 10.55 19.81
CA LYS A 379 -1.51 9.23 19.44
C LYS A 379 -0.96 8.11 20.32
N GLU A 380 -1.81 7.13 20.60
CA GLU A 380 -1.38 5.83 21.10
C GLU A 380 -0.79 4.98 19.96
N VAL A 381 0.14 4.09 20.28
CA VAL A 381 0.79 3.22 19.28
C VAL A 381 0.44 1.76 19.51
N TYR A 382 -0.04 1.07 18.48
CA TYR A 382 -0.41 -0.34 18.58
C TYR A 382 0.39 -1.17 17.59
N PHE A 383 1.44 -1.86 18.01
CA PHE A 383 2.26 -2.72 17.14
C PHE A 383 1.65 -4.12 17.00
N GLY A 384 1.55 -4.61 15.76
CA GLY A 384 1.19 -5.99 15.43
C GLY A 384 2.43 -6.83 15.18
N LEU A 385 2.94 -7.53 16.19
CA LEU A 385 4.16 -8.35 16.11
C LEU A 385 3.93 -9.74 16.72
N LYS A 386 4.55 -10.77 16.15
CA LYS A 386 4.42 -12.17 16.56
C LYS A 386 5.70 -12.68 17.24
N ARG A 387 6.15 -11.94 18.26
CA ARG A 387 7.40 -12.19 19.00
C ARG A 387 7.51 -13.58 19.65
N GLU A 388 6.38 -14.24 19.94
CA GLU A 388 6.40 -15.55 20.61
C GLU A 388 6.85 -16.71 19.70
N TYR A 389 6.87 -16.50 18.37
CA TYR A 389 7.03 -17.58 17.40
C TYR A 389 7.95 -17.25 16.22
N MET A 390 8.41 -16.02 16.08
CA MET A 390 9.21 -15.56 14.94
C MET A 390 10.43 -14.78 15.45
N GLU A 391 11.63 -15.34 15.31
CA GLU A 391 12.88 -14.62 15.61
C GLU A 391 13.00 -13.34 14.78
N TYR A 392 12.46 -13.37 13.56
CA TYR A 392 12.35 -12.20 12.68
C TYR A 392 11.73 -10.97 13.39
N ASP A 393 10.74 -11.19 14.26
CA ASP A 393 10.03 -10.11 14.95
C ASP A 393 10.72 -9.67 16.26
N GLU A 394 11.76 -10.39 16.71
CA GLU A 394 12.50 -10.06 17.94
C GLU A 394 13.24 -8.72 17.81
N VAL A 395 13.81 -8.44 16.63
CA VAL A 395 14.53 -7.18 16.35
C VAL A 395 13.65 -5.96 16.58
N PHE A 396 12.37 -6.03 16.20
CA PHE A 396 11.42 -4.95 16.42
C PHE A 396 11.22 -4.65 17.92
N SER A 397 11.22 -5.69 18.77
CA SER A 397 11.06 -5.50 20.22
C SER A 397 12.26 -4.79 20.84
N THR A 398 13.47 -5.14 20.38
CA THR A 398 14.71 -4.48 20.77
C THR A 398 14.72 -3.02 20.30
N SER A 399 14.42 -2.77 19.02
CA SER A 399 14.33 -1.43 18.44
C SER A 399 13.30 -0.54 19.17
N ILE A 400 12.12 -1.07 19.51
CA ILE A 400 11.11 -0.34 20.32
C ILE A 400 11.66 0.08 21.67
N THR A 401 12.39 -0.82 22.33
CA THR A 401 12.99 -0.53 23.65
C THR A 401 14.07 0.54 23.55
N ASP A 402 14.94 0.45 22.54
CA ASP A 402 16.05 1.37 22.35
C ASP A 402 15.57 2.77 21.96
N VAL A 403 14.63 2.87 21.01
CA VAL A 403 14.01 4.14 20.62
C VAL A 403 13.30 4.79 21.82
N ARG A 404 12.57 4.00 22.61
CA ARG A 404 11.89 4.52 23.81
C ARG A 404 12.87 5.14 24.79
N ARG A 405 14.01 4.48 25.03
CA ARG A 405 15.07 5.00 25.91
C ARG A 405 15.66 6.28 25.33
N ALA A 406 15.94 6.30 24.03
CA ALA A 406 16.47 7.48 23.34
C ALA A 406 15.54 8.70 23.45
N LEU A 407 14.24 8.54 23.22
CA LEU A 407 13.25 9.62 23.36
C LEU A 407 13.17 10.14 24.80
N ALA A 408 13.14 9.23 25.79
CA ALA A 408 13.13 9.62 27.19
C ALA A 408 14.40 10.41 27.57
N SER A 409 15.56 10.00 27.04
CA SER A 409 16.83 10.72 27.25
C SER A 409 16.89 12.07 26.56
N SER A 410 16.15 12.28 25.46
CA SER A 410 16.07 13.57 24.75
C SER A 410 15.03 14.54 25.32
N GLY A 411 14.34 14.17 26.41
CA GLY A 411 13.27 14.98 27.01
C GLY A 411 11.92 14.90 26.28
N THR A 412 11.79 14.02 25.28
CA THR A 412 10.53 13.77 24.57
C THR A 412 9.77 12.66 25.30
N ALA A 413 8.58 12.94 25.80
CA ALA A 413 7.75 11.92 26.42
C ALA A 413 7.41 10.82 25.37
N PRO A 414 7.82 9.56 25.58
CA PRO A 414 7.49 8.48 24.65
C PRO A 414 5.97 8.26 24.65
N PRO A 415 5.36 7.90 23.51
CA PRO A 415 3.93 7.70 23.44
C PRO A 415 3.53 6.44 24.21
N SER A 416 2.26 6.38 24.63
CA SER A 416 1.70 5.13 25.14
C SER A 416 1.67 4.11 24.00
N PHE A 417 2.12 2.89 24.24
CA PHE A 417 2.12 1.85 23.23
C PHE A 417 1.74 0.47 23.77
N MET A 418 1.24 -0.38 22.88
CA MET A 418 0.95 -1.78 23.15
C MET A 418 1.46 -2.66 22.00
N ILE A 419 2.10 -3.77 22.33
CA ILE A 419 2.45 -4.82 21.38
C ILE A 419 1.40 -5.93 21.49
N MET A 420 0.86 -6.35 20.34
CA MET A 420 -0.11 -7.44 20.27
C MET A 420 0.10 -8.28 19.01
N ARG A 421 -0.61 -9.40 18.91
CA ARG A 421 -0.58 -10.23 17.71
C ARG A 421 -1.12 -9.45 16.51
N PRO A 422 -0.58 -9.61 15.29
CA PRO A 422 -1.06 -8.91 14.09
C PRO A 422 -2.58 -9.05 13.85
N SER A 423 -3.16 -10.24 14.10
CA SER A 423 -4.61 -10.43 13.99
C SER A 423 -5.41 -9.60 15.00
N SER A 424 -4.87 -9.42 16.21
CA SER A 424 -5.51 -8.62 17.25
C SER A 424 -5.38 -7.13 16.94
N GLN A 425 -4.27 -6.71 16.35
CA GLN A 425 -4.08 -5.33 15.87
C GLN A 425 -5.13 -5.01 14.80
N LEU A 426 -5.28 -5.86 13.79
CA LEU A 426 -6.30 -5.69 12.75
C LEU A 426 -7.73 -5.65 13.33
N ILE A 427 -8.06 -6.58 14.24
CA ILE A 427 -9.37 -6.57 14.91
C ILE A 427 -9.56 -5.26 15.68
N LYS A 428 -8.57 -4.84 16.48
CA LYS A 428 -8.66 -3.60 17.25
C LYS A 428 -8.85 -2.39 16.33
N MET A 429 -8.09 -2.35 15.25
CA MET A 429 -8.16 -1.30 14.24
C MET A 429 -9.56 -1.15 13.63
N ILE A 430 -10.29 -2.25 13.42
CA ILE A 430 -11.59 -2.24 12.72
C ILE A 430 -12.80 -2.29 13.67
N THR A 431 -12.77 -3.14 14.70
CA THR A 431 -13.93 -3.44 15.55
C THR A 431 -13.88 -2.80 16.94
N ASP A 432 -12.74 -2.23 17.34
CA ASP A 432 -12.54 -1.52 18.61
C ASP A 432 -11.52 -0.37 18.45
N PRO A 433 -11.75 0.57 17.51
CA PRO A 433 -10.79 1.63 17.26
C PRO A 433 -10.72 2.55 18.50
N PRO A 434 -9.54 2.74 19.10
CA PRO A 434 -9.30 3.66 20.20
C PRO A 434 -9.45 5.11 19.72
N ARG A 435 -9.41 6.03 20.68
CA ARG A 435 -9.74 7.44 20.44
C ARG A 435 -8.67 8.22 19.66
N ASN A 436 -7.42 7.81 19.56
CA ASN A 436 -6.46 8.48 18.66
C ASN A 436 -5.23 7.60 18.55
N ALA A 437 -5.06 6.89 17.43
CA ALA A 437 -4.04 5.85 17.34
C ALA A 437 -3.28 5.81 16.02
N LEU A 438 -2.01 5.40 16.13
CA LEU A 438 -1.13 5.02 15.06
C LEU A 438 -0.90 3.51 15.11
N TYR A 439 -1.07 2.84 13.97
CA TYR A 439 -0.95 1.40 13.81
C TYR A 439 0.25 1.08 12.92
N PRO A 440 1.42 0.77 13.50
CA PRO A 440 2.59 0.40 12.74
C PRO A 440 2.46 -1.05 12.29
N ALA A 441 2.68 -1.31 11.01
CA ALA A 441 2.63 -2.65 10.43
C ALA A 441 3.79 -2.88 9.45
N GLN A 442 4.19 -4.16 9.34
CA GLN A 442 5.03 -4.65 8.24
C GLN A 442 4.38 -4.34 6.88
N ASN A 443 5.16 -4.30 5.82
CA ASN A 443 4.76 -3.66 4.56
C ASN A 443 3.48 -4.24 3.95
N LEU A 444 3.40 -5.57 3.79
CA LEU A 444 2.23 -6.26 3.20
C LEU A 444 0.97 -6.08 4.07
N ASP A 445 1.12 -6.27 5.39
CA ASP A 445 0.01 -6.11 6.33
C ASP A 445 -0.47 -4.67 6.34
N GLY A 446 0.46 -3.71 6.40
CA GLY A 446 0.17 -2.30 6.34
C GLY A 446 -0.56 -1.89 5.06
N ASP A 447 -0.20 -2.47 3.91
CA ASP A 447 -0.91 -2.22 2.64
C ASP A 447 -2.37 -2.66 2.74
N ILE A 448 -2.61 -3.93 3.10
CA ILE A 448 -3.97 -4.49 3.28
C ILE A 448 -4.77 -3.69 4.31
N PHE A 449 -4.16 -3.39 5.46
CA PHE A 449 -4.83 -2.72 6.57
C PHE A 449 -5.20 -1.29 6.20
N SER A 450 -4.33 -0.61 5.44
CA SER A 450 -4.57 0.77 5.02
C SER A 450 -5.64 0.87 3.96
N ASP A 451 -5.75 -0.11 3.06
CA ASP A 451 -6.82 -0.15 2.07
C ASP A 451 -8.18 -0.46 2.73
N ILE A 452 -8.22 -1.35 3.72
CA ILE A 452 -9.44 -1.57 4.54
C ILE A 452 -9.83 -0.28 5.27
N ALA A 453 -8.88 0.39 5.94
CA ALA A 453 -9.15 1.60 6.69
C ALA A 453 -9.68 2.73 5.80
N ALA A 454 -9.08 2.93 4.63
CA ALA A 454 -9.50 3.94 3.67
C ALA A 454 -10.88 3.62 3.08
N ALA A 455 -11.18 2.35 2.77
CA ALA A 455 -12.49 1.94 2.28
C ALA A 455 -13.60 2.16 3.32
N LEU A 456 -13.30 1.93 4.61
CA LEU A 456 -14.21 2.28 5.71
C LEU A 456 -14.28 3.78 5.96
N GLY A 457 -13.28 4.57 5.55
CA GLY A 457 -13.28 6.04 5.65
C GLY A 457 -14.27 6.75 4.71
N GLY A 458 -14.90 6.02 3.77
CA GLY A 458 -15.92 6.53 2.85
C GLY A 458 -15.46 6.61 1.38
N SER A 459 -14.17 6.84 1.12
CA SER A 459 -13.54 6.74 -0.20
C SER A 459 -12.01 6.70 -0.07
N LEU A 460 -11.30 6.07 -1.02
CA LEU A 460 -9.83 6.14 -1.07
C LEU A 460 -9.34 7.59 -1.25
N ALA A 461 -10.14 8.45 -1.87
CA ALA A 461 -9.82 9.87 -2.07
C ALA A 461 -9.92 10.72 -0.79
N THR A 462 -10.30 10.14 0.35
CA THR A 462 -10.37 10.83 1.64
C THR A 462 -9.21 10.48 2.57
N ALA A 463 -8.08 10.02 2.02
CA ALA A 463 -6.87 9.73 2.77
C ALA A 463 -5.66 10.48 2.23
N SER A 464 -4.76 10.86 3.13
CA SER A 464 -3.44 11.41 2.85
C SER A 464 -2.41 10.29 2.90
N SER A 465 -1.42 10.29 1.99
CA SER A 465 -0.29 9.37 1.99
C SER A 465 1.02 10.15 1.95
N ILE A 466 1.88 9.88 2.93
CA ILE A 466 3.17 10.56 3.11
C ILE A 466 4.24 9.49 3.12
N ILE A 467 5.28 9.68 2.32
CA ILE A 467 6.51 8.90 2.38
C ILE A 467 7.59 9.78 2.98
N GLU A 468 8.23 9.31 4.04
CA GLU A 468 9.29 10.06 4.73
C GLU A 468 10.51 9.17 4.90
N SER A 469 11.63 9.69 4.43
CA SER A 469 12.96 9.10 4.54
C SER A 469 13.69 9.60 5.77
N LYS A 470 14.66 8.81 6.24
CA LYS A 470 15.51 9.16 7.38
C LYS A 470 16.23 10.51 7.22
N ASP A 471 16.66 10.82 6.01
CA ASP A 471 17.37 12.07 5.68
C ASP A 471 16.45 13.29 5.62
N GLY A 472 15.15 13.11 5.89
CA GLY A 472 14.14 14.15 5.79
C GLY A 472 13.59 14.33 4.38
N THR A 473 13.96 13.52 3.40
CA THR A 473 13.26 13.54 2.09
C THR A 473 11.81 13.13 2.29
N MET A 474 10.87 13.94 1.79
CA MET A 474 9.44 13.68 1.91
C MET A 474 8.76 13.71 0.54
N LEU A 475 7.89 12.73 0.32
CA LEU A 475 7.05 12.64 -0.86
C LEU A 475 5.58 12.54 -0.44
N PHE A 476 4.77 13.48 -0.91
CA PHE A 476 3.33 13.52 -0.67
C PHE A 476 2.61 12.95 -1.89
N GLU A 477 1.67 12.04 -1.67
CA GLU A 477 0.92 11.43 -2.76
C GLU A 477 -0.54 11.21 -2.37
N ALA A 478 -1.41 11.16 -3.37
CA ALA A 478 -2.79 10.75 -3.17
C ALA A 478 -2.92 9.22 -3.30
N PRO A 479 -3.60 8.51 -2.37
CA PRO A 479 -3.71 7.06 -2.36
C PRO A 479 -4.83 6.55 -3.31
N HIS A 480 -4.87 7.05 -4.55
CA HIS A 480 -5.80 6.61 -5.59
C HIS A 480 -5.08 6.18 -6.87
N GLY A 481 -5.80 5.47 -7.75
CA GLY A 481 -5.34 5.17 -9.10
C GLY A 481 -5.42 6.38 -10.05
N THR A 482 -5.20 6.14 -11.34
CA THR A 482 -5.24 7.16 -12.39
C THR A 482 -6.66 7.51 -12.87
N ALA A 483 -7.66 6.73 -12.43
CA ALA A 483 -9.08 6.84 -12.78
C ALA A 483 -9.35 6.76 -14.29
N HIS A 484 -8.84 5.70 -14.93
CA HIS A 484 -8.97 5.43 -16.37
C HIS A 484 -10.40 5.55 -16.90
N ASP A 485 -11.39 4.97 -16.21
CA ASP A 485 -12.79 5.01 -16.67
C ASP A 485 -13.34 6.45 -16.72
N LEU A 486 -12.92 7.31 -15.78
CA LEU A 486 -13.29 8.72 -15.79
C LEU A 486 -12.56 9.47 -16.91
N TYR A 487 -11.32 9.09 -17.20
CA TYR A 487 -10.55 9.64 -18.32
C TYR A 487 -11.21 9.34 -19.67
N LEU A 488 -11.69 8.11 -19.88
CA LEU A 488 -12.41 7.75 -21.10
C LEU A 488 -13.70 8.57 -21.27
N LYS A 489 -14.45 8.81 -20.19
CA LYS A 489 -15.63 9.68 -20.22
C LYS A 489 -15.27 11.14 -20.52
N TYR A 490 -14.22 11.65 -19.87
CA TYR A 490 -13.70 12.98 -20.14
C TYR A 490 -13.35 13.15 -21.63
N LEU A 491 -12.61 12.21 -22.22
CA LEU A 491 -12.29 12.23 -23.65
C LEU A 491 -13.54 12.13 -24.55
N ALA A 492 -14.46 11.21 -24.24
CA ALA A 492 -15.68 11.01 -25.04
C ALA A 492 -16.61 12.24 -25.01
N SER A 493 -16.57 12.99 -23.92
CA SER A 493 -17.34 14.22 -23.73
C SER A 493 -16.65 15.49 -24.25
N ASP A 494 -15.45 15.37 -24.86
CA ASP A 494 -14.61 16.49 -25.26
C ASP A 494 -14.32 17.44 -24.08
N GLY A 495 -13.98 16.85 -22.93
CA GLY A 495 -13.61 17.54 -21.70
C GLY A 495 -14.76 18.08 -20.85
N LYS A 496 -16.02 17.83 -21.24
CA LYS A 496 -17.21 18.34 -20.53
C LYS A 496 -17.56 17.55 -19.27
N GLU A 497 -17.22 16.26 -19.21
CA GLU A 497 -17.45 15.39 -18.06
C GLU A 497 -16.16 15.19 -17.26
N ALA A 498 -15.88 16.11 -16.32
CA ALA A 498 -14.71 16.04 -15.44
C ALA A 498 -15.08 15.50 -14.05
N LEU A 499 -15.29 14.20 -13.90
CA LEU A 499 -15.91 13.62 -12.69
C LEU A 499 -14.92 13.18 -11.58
N PHE A 500 -13.68 13.64 -11.63
CA PHE A 500 -12.63 13.22 -10.69
C PHE A 500 -12.75 13.92 -9.33
N ASN A 501 -12.46 13.21 -8.24
CA ASN A 501 -12.39 13.77 -6.89
C ASN A 501 -10.95 14.18 -6.53
N PRO A 502 -10.62 15.49 -6.49
CA PRO A 502 -9.26 15.96 -6.26
C PRO A 502 -8.87 16.11 -4.79
N SER A 503 -9.73 15.73 -3.84
CA SER A 503 -9.54 15.98 -2.40
C SER A 503 -8.17 15.53 -1.88
N ALA A 504 -7.77 14.30 -2.16
CA ALA A 504 -6.48 13.77 -1.72
C ALA A 504 -5.28 14.49 -2.36
N LEU A 505 -5.37 14.92 -3.63
CA LEU A 505 -4.30 15.67 -4.30
C LEU A 505 -4.15 17.08 -3.71
N VAL A 506 -5.26 17.77 -3.47
CA VAL A 506 -5.26 19.10 -2.82
C VAL A 506 -4.66 19.00 -1.42
N TYR A 507 -5.08 17.99 -0.64
CA TYR A 507 -4.56 17.79 0.71
C TYR A 507 -3.07 17.39 0.73
N ALA A 508 -2.64 16.54 -0.21
CA ALA A 508 -1.23 16.20 -0.40
C ALA A 508 -0.38 17.43 -0.76
N LEU A 509 -0.88 18.30 -1.63
CA LEU A 509 -0.23 19.56 -1.98
C LEU A 509 -0.10 20.46 -0.75
N ALA A 510 -1.18 20.64 0.00
CA ALA A 510 -1.17 21.44 1.21
C ALA A 510 -0.17 20.92 2.25
N ASN A 511 -0.05 19.60 2.43
CA ASN A 511 0.96 19.00 3.30
C ASN A 511 2.40 19.24 2.81
N ALA A 512 2.64 19.18 1.50
CA ALA A 512 3.95 19.48 0.91
C ALA A 512 4.35 20.94 1.16
N LEU A 513 3.41 21.88 0.94
CA LEU A 513 3.62 23.30 1.18
C LEU A 513 3.81 23.62 2.67
N GLU A 514 3.05 22.98 3.56
CA GLU A 514 3.22 23.09 5.01
C GLU A 514 4.61 22.61 5.45
N THR A 515 5.10 21.51 4.86
CA THR A 515 6.44 20.98 5.15
C THR A 515 7.53 21.95 4.71
N LEU A 516 7.40 22.55 3.53
CA LEU A 516 8.30 23.61 3.08
C LEU A 516 8.24 24.82 4.03
N ALA A 517 7.03 25.22 4.43
CA ALA A 517 6.84 26.34 5.34
C ALA A 517 7.54 26.11 6.69
N GLN A 518 7.43 24.91 7.25
CA GLN A 518 8.09 24.54 8.50
C GLN A 518 9.61 24.53 8.38
N ARG A 519 10.16 24.02 7.26
CA ARG A 519 11.62 23.96 7.02
C ARG A 519 12.23 25.34 6.82
N GLU A 520 11.46 26.28 6.28
CA GLU A 520 11.90 27.64 5.97
C GLU A 520 11.51 28.68 7.04
N ASP A 521 10.77 28.28 8.08
CA ASP A 521 10.10 29.21 9.02
C ASP A 521 9.22 30.26 8.29
N ASN A 522 8.58 29.85 7.19
CA ASN A 522 7.79 30.71 6.31
C ASN A 522 6.34 30.78 6.79
N ARG A 523 6.07 31.73 7.68
CA ARG A 523 4.72 31.93 8.27
C ARG A 523 3.61 32.18 7.23
N PRO A 524 3.78 33.02 6.19
CA PRO A 524 2.76 33.17 5.15
C PRO A 524 2.41 31.84 4.45
N LEU A 525 3.41 31.02 4.11
CA LEU A 525 3.17 29.71 3.49
C LEU A 525 2.50 28.73 4.45
N ALA A 526 2.86 28.78 5.74
CA ALA A 526 2.21 27.97 6.78
C ALA A 526 0.72 28.32 6.92
N GLN A 527 0.38 29.62 6.90
CA GLN A 527 -1.00 30.08 6.93
C GLN A 527 -1.77 29.66 5.67
N TYR A 528 -1.16 29.82 4.50
CA TYR A 528 -1.76 29.44 3.23
C TYR A 528 -2.04 27.94 3.13
N SER A 529 -1.06 27.10 3.51
CA SER A 529 -1.21 25.64 3.49
C SER A 529 -2.27 25.16 4.49
N ALA A 530 -2.34 25.75 5.68
CA ALA A 530 -3.41 25.47 6.65
C ALA A 530 -4.79 25.89 6.11
N ALA A 531 -4.91 27.09 5.53
CA ALA A 531 -6.14 27.59 4.95
C ALA A 531 -6.60 26.74 3.76
N LEU A 532 -5.69 26.21 2.94
CA LEU A 532 -6.04 25.32 1.83
C LEU A 532 -6.66 23.99 2.32
N LYS A 533 -6.13 23.40 3.40
CA LYS A 533 -6.73 22.20 4.02
C LYS A 533 -8.12 22.52 4.58
N GLU A 534 -8.23 23.64 5.27
CA GLU A 534 -9.47 24.10 5.89
C GLU A 534 -10.54 24.40 4.83
N ALA A 535 -10.19 25.08 3.75
CA ALA A 535 -11.09 25.37 2.63
C ALA A 535 -11.61 24.09 1.97
N LEU A 536 -10.78 23.06 1.81
CA LEU A 536 -11.21 21.74 1.33
C LEU A 536 -12.22 21.09 2.30
N ILE A 537 -11.90 21.06 3.58
CA ILE A 537 -12.77 20.46 4.61
C ILE A 537 -14.11 21.20 4.69
N GLU A 538 -14.07 22.53 4.63
CA GLU A 538 -15.23 23.40 4.72
C GLU A 538 -16.12 23.30 3.46
N THR A 539 -15.53 23.17 2.28
CA THR A 539 -16.30 22.96 1.03
C THR A 539 -17.19 21.72 1.14
N VAL A 540 -16.64 20.60 1.64
CA VAL A 540 -17.42 19.38 1.88
C VAL A 540 -18.39 19.57 3.04
N ALA A 541 -18.01 20.29 4.10
CA ALA A 541 -18.89 20.61 5.23
C ALA A 541 -20.15 21.39 4.81
N GLN A 542 -20.02 22.28 3.81
CA GLN A 542 -21.11 23.05 3.20
C GLN A 542 -21.99 22.21 2.26
N GLY A 543 -21.66 20.93 2.04
CA GLY A 543 -22.42 20.02 1.16
C GLY A 543 -22.02 20.09 -0.31
N VAL A 544 -21.02 20.90 -0.69
CA VAL A 544 -20.49 20.89 -2.06
C VAL A 544 -19.56 19.70 -2.22
N ILE A 545 -19.93 18.74 -3.06
CA ILE A 545 -19.30 17.42 -3.12
C ILE A 545 -19.16 16.90 -4.55
N THR A 546 -18.22 15.99 -4.76
CA THR A 546 -18.07 15.24 -6.01
C THR A 546 -18.98 14.02 -6.04
N GLY A 547 -19.26 13.50 -7.25
CA GLY A 547 -20.23 12.41 -7.42
C GLY A 547 -19.94 11.14 -6.62
N ASP A 548 -18.68 10.81 -6.33
CA ASP A 548 -18.30 9.66 -5.51
C ASP A 548 -18.63 9.83 -4.02
N LEU A 549 -18.85 11.06 -3.56
CA LEU A 549 -19.25 11.38 -2.19
C LEU A 549 -20.77 11.53 -2.03
N GLN A 550 -21.54 11.41 -3.10
CA GLN A 550 -22.99 11.60 -3.07
C GLN A 550 -23.67 10.62 -2.09
N GLY A 551 -24.54 11.17 -1.25
CA GLY A 551 -25.28 10.50 -0.20
C GLY A 551 -24.43 10.10 0.99
N LYS A 552 -23.19 10.57 1.10
CA LYS A 552 -22.28 10.22 2.20
C LYS A 552 -22.14 11.33 3.24
N THR A 553 -22.74 12.51 3.04
CA THR A 553 -22.75 13.54 4.09
C THR A 553 -23.80 13.24 5.18
N THR A 554 -23.76 13.98 6.29
CA THR A 554 -24.77 13.91 7.37
C THR A 554 -26.12 14.47 6.96
N ASP A 555 -26.18 15.28 5.89
CA ASP A 555 -27.41 15.81 5.31
C ASP A 555 -27.41 15.63 3.78
N PRO A 556 -27.68 14.40 3.28
CA PRO A 556 -27.70 14.13 1.85
C PRO A 556 -28.66 14.98 1.03
N ALA A 557 -29.71 15.54 1.65
CA ALA A 557 -30.70 16.36 0.96
C ALA A 557 -30.17 17.77 0.64
N ALA A 558 -29.14 18.22 1.35
CA ALA A 558 -28.49 19.51 1.15
C ALA A 558 -27.25 19.44 0.24
N GLU A 559 -26.87 18.25 -0.23
CA GLU A 559 -25.69 18.07 -1.08
C GLU A 559 -25.84 18.78 -2.45
N THR A 560 -24.81 19.53 -2.83
CA THR A 560 -24.65 20.10 -4.17
C THR A 560 -23.55 19.32 -4.88
N VAL A 561 -23.95 18.41 -5.77
CA VAL A 561 -23.00 17.61 -6.56
C VAL A 561 -22.43 18.46 -7.68
N VAL A 562 -21.11 18.57 -7.73
CA VAL A 562 -20.36 19.30 -8.75
C VAL A 562 -19.35 18.39 -9.44
N ASP A 563 -18.90 18.81 -10.62
CA ASP A 563 -17.75 18.20 -11.27
C ASP A 563 -16.43 18.65 -10.61
N MET A 564 -15.31 18.13 -11.09
CA MET A 564 -13.98 18.42 -10.57
C MET A 564 -13.67 19.92 -10.60
N TYR A 565 -14.04 20.62 -11.67
CA TYR A 565 -13.75 22.06 -11.80
C TYR A 565 -14.59 22.87 -10.82
N GLY A 566 -15.90 22.62 -10.74
CA GLY A 566 -16.78 23.27 -9.78
C GLY A 566 -16.37 23.00 -8.33
N PHE A 567 -15.87 21.80 -8.03
CA PHE A 567 -15.35 21.47 -6.71
C PHE A 567 -14.09 22.28 -6.36
N LEU A 568 -13.12 22.36 -7.30
CA LEU A 568 -11.90 23.16 -7.09
C LEU A 568 -12.20 24.65 -6.98
N ASP A 569 -13.16 25.16 -7.76
CA ASP A 569 -13.58 26.56 -7.69
C ASP A 569 -14.28 26.88 -6.35
N ALA A 570 -15.06 25.95 -5.79
CA ALA A 570 -15.64 26.09 -4.46
C ALA A 570 -14.57 26.10 -3.34
N ILE A 571 -13.55 25.25 -3.45
CA ILE A 571 -12.38 25.30 -2.55
C ILE A 571 -11.67 26.64 -2.66
N GLU A 572 -11.45 27.13 -3.87
CA GLU A 572 -10.81 28.44 -4.10
C GLU A 572 -11.63 29.59 -3.51
N ALA A 573 -12.97 29.54 -3.60
CA ALA A 573 -13.85 30.54 -2.99
C ALA A 573 -13.74 30.56 -1.47
N ASN A 574 -13.75 29.38 -0.82
CA ASN A 574 -13.57 29.27 0.64
C ASN A 574 -12.17 29.74 1.08
N LEU A 575 -11.15 29.55 0.24
CA LEU A 575 -9.80 30.05 0.51
C LEU A 575 -9.65 31.58 0.42
N GLN A 576 -10.59 32.28 -0.22
CA GLN A 576 -10.60 33.74 -0.36
C GLN A 576 -11.53 34.43 0.65
N ALA A 577 -12.35 33.68 1.38
CA ALA A 577 -13.33 34.23 2.31
C ALA A 577 -12.73 34.69 3.65
N ASP A 578 -11.44 34.41 3.89
CA ASP A 578 -10.66 34.75 5.10
C ASP A 578 -9.69 35.93 4.91
#